data_AF-A0A1F2Y7R9-F1
#
_entry.id   AF-A0A1F2Y7R9-F1
#
_cell.length_a   1.000
_cell.length_b   1.000
_cell.length_c   1.000
_cell.angle_alpha   90.00
_cell.angle_beta   90.00
_cell.angle_gamma   90.00
#
_symmetry.space_group_name_H-M   'P 1'
#
loop_
_entity.id
_entity.type
_entity.pdbx_description
1 polymer ?
#
loop_
_entity_poly.entity_id
_entity_poly.type
_entity_poly.pdbx_seq_one_letter_code
_entity_poly.pdbx_strand_id
1 'polypeptide(L)'
;MRPVLVGVDGGADALIEAGYRPDVILGDMDSVSDAALRLALRPRERFHRRIPTEVVVHAYRDGHAPGRARLDALGVPHKEVQAAGTSEDVAFLLAHEKGAETIVAVGSHGNLREFLDKGREGMASTFLVRLRVGEILMDAKGVSRVYSPRIRTRDAVLLVAGALIAMGLVIAVSPSLRLYVTLLLEEVRQWFFELRELL
;
A
#
# COMPACT_ATOMS: atom_id res chain seq x y z
N MET A 1 0.17 6.29 3.85
CA MET A 1 -0.89 5.25 3.99
C MET A 1 -0.24 3.96 4.47
N ARG A 2 -0.96 3.09 5.17
CA ARG A 2 -0.48 1.75 5.56
C ARG A 2 -1.38 0.72 4.87
N PRO A 3 -1.01 0.21 3.67
CA PRO A 3 -1.83 -0.76 2.97
C PRO A 3 -1.86 -2.08 3.77
N VAL A 4 -2.93 -2.85 3.58
CA VAL A 4 -3.01 -4.25 4.04
C VAL A 4 -2.27 -5.11 3.03
N LEU A 5 -1.25 -5.82 3.47
CA LEU A 5 -0.46 -6.71 2.61
C LEU A 5 -1.07 -8.11 2.65
N VAL A 6 -1.63 -8.55 1.51
CA VAL A 6 -2.17 -9.89 1.34
C VAL A 6 -1.19 -10.71 0.51
N GLY A 7 -0.59 -11.74 1.11
CA GLY A 7 0.24 -12.71 0.41
C GLY A 7 -0.63 -13.88 -0.07
N VAL A 8 -0.75 -14.06 -1.38
CA VAL A 8 -1.50 -15.17 -1.97
C VAL A 8 -0.54 -16.28 -2.36
N ASP A 9 -0.72 -17.49 -1.83
CA ASP A 9 0.18 -18.63 -2.02
C ASP A 9 1.65 -18.21 -1.87
N GLY A 10 2.52 -18.55 -2.84
CA GLY A 10 3.94 -18.15 -2.83
C GLY A 10 4.20 -16.63 -2.79
N GLY A 11 3.18 -15.80 -3.05
CA GLY A 11 3.24 -14.36 -2.85
C GLY A 11 3.47 -13.95 -1.38
N ALA A 12 3.12 -14.81 -0.42
CA ALA A 12 3.45 -14.59 0.99
C ALA A 12 4.96 -14.62 1.25
N ASP A 13 5.66 -15.59 0.65
CA ASP A 13 7.12 -15.69 0.74
C ASP A 13 7.80 -14.53 -0.01
N ALA A 14 7.29 -14.17 -1.18
CA ALA A 14 7.82 -13.02 -1.94
C ALA A 14 7.73 -11.70 -1.14
N LEU A 15 6.65 -11.49 -0.38
CA LEU A 15 6.55 -10.34 0.53
C LEU A 15 7.66 -10.37 1.59
N ILE A 16 7.88 -11.52 2.21
CA ILE A 16 8.89 -11.71 3.26
C ILE A 16 10.30 -11.48 2.72
N GLU A 17 10.62 -12.05 1.56
CA GLU A 17 11.90 -11.85 0.88
C GLU A 17 12.16 -10.37 0.55
N ALA A 18 11.11 -9.64 0.18
CA ALA A 18 11.17 -8.19 -0.05
C ALA A 18 11.22 -7.36 1.25
N GLY A 19 11.31 -7.99 2.43
CA GLY A 19 11.39 -7.32 3.73
C GLY A 19 10.03 -6.89 4.29
N TYR A 20 8.92 -7.30 3.68
CA TYR A 20 7.57 -7.01 4.15
C TYR A 20 6.97 -8.22 4.89
N ARG A 21 6.38 -7.98 6.06
CA ARG A 21 5.52 -8.99 6.70
C ARG A 21 4.10 -8.94 6.11
N PRO A 22 3.52 -10.07 5.63
CA PRO A 22 2.11 -10.13 5.24
C PRO A 22 1.19 -9.85 6.43
N ASP A 23 0.13 -9.09 6.21
CA ASP A 23 -0.95 -8.90 7.18
C ASP A 23 -1.98 -10.04 7.06
N VAL A 24 -2.20 -10.55 5.84
CA VAL A 24 -2.99 -11.76 5.56
C VAL A 24 -2.20 -12.70 4.66
N ILE A 25 -2.26 -14.00 4.91
CA ILE A 25 -1.81 -15.06 4.00
C ILE A 25 -3.06 -15.82 3.54
N LEU A 26 -3.27 -15.94 2.23
CA LEU A 26 -4.43 -16.59 1.65
C LEU A 26 -4.00 -17.62 0.59
N GLY A 27 -4.61 -18.81 0.59
CA GLY A 27 -4.21 -19.83 -0.38
C GLY A 27 -4.67 -21.24 -0.06
N ASP A 28 -4.28 -22.19 -0.92
CA ASP A 28 -4.41 -23.62 -0.62
C ASP A 28 -3.25 -24.15 0.26
N MET A 29 -2.27 -23.27 0.52
CA MET A 29 -1.08 -23.52 1.34
C MET A 29 -0.12 -24.55 0.73
N ASP A 30 -0.14 -24.83 -0.58
CA ASP A 30 0.81 -25.77 -1.19
C ASP A 30 2.20 -25.15 -1.40
N SER A 31 2.23 -23.88 -1.76
CA SER A 31 3.42 -23.14 -2.20
C SER A 31 3.93 -22.13 -1.17
N VAL A 32 3.32 -22.11 0.02
CA VAL A 32 3.72 -21.23 1.13
C VAL A 32 4.75 -21.94 2.00
N SER A 33 5.81 -21.25 2.43
CA SER A 33 6.78 -21.83 3.37
C SER A 33 6.23 -21.94 4.80
N ASP A 34 6.71 -22.94 5.55
CA ASP A 34 6.38 -23.06 6.99
C ASP A 34 6.83 -21.82 7.78
N ALA A 35 7.92 -21.17 7.36
CA ALA A 35 8.42 -19.96 7.99
C ALA A 35 7.42 -18.80 7.84
N ALA A 36 6.80 -18.66 6.67
CA ALA A 36 5.74 -17.69 6.41
C ALA A 36 4.50 -17.99 7.26
N LEU A 37 4.03 -19.24 7.31
CA LEU A 37 2.85 -19.62 8.09
C LEU A 37 3.04 -19.41 9.59
N ARG A 38 4.24 -19.68 10.12
CA ARG A 38 4.57 -19.42 11.54
C ARG A 38 4.55 -17.93 11.91
N LEU A 39 4.52 -17.00 10.95
CA LEU A 39 4.33 -15.57 11.26
C LEU A 39 2.98 -15.28 11.92
N ALA A 40 1.98 -16.14 11.73
CA ALA A 40 0.67 -16.06 12.36
C ALA A 40 0.71 -16.39 13.86
N LEU A 41 1.70 -17.17 14.30
CA LEU A 41 1.90 -17.51 15.71
C LEU A 41 2.60 -16.39 16.50
N ARG A 42 3.16 -15.39 15.80
CA ARG A 42 3.89 -14.32 16.48
C ARG A 42 2.91 -13.42 17.24
N PRO A 43 3.18 -13.16 18.54
CA PRO A 43 2.33 -12.29 19.34
C PRO A 43 2.38 -10.86 18.81
N ARG A 44 1.34 -10.09 19.12
CA ARG A 44 1.27 -8.68 18.79
C ARG A 44 2.41 -7.93 19.49
N GLU A 45 3.32 -7.35 18.73
CA GLU A 45 4.40 -6.54 19.30
C GLU A 45 3.84 -5.32 20.03
N ARG A 46 4.25 -5.13 21.29
CA ARG A 46 3.74 -4.05 22.16
C ARG A 46 3.99 -2.65 21.61
N PHE A 47 5.04 -2.48 20.80
CA PHE A 47 5.45 -1.20 20.22
C PHE A 47 4.96 -0.99 18.78
N HIS A 48 4.65 -2.05 18.04
CA HIS A 48 4.13 -1.95 16.68
C HIS A 48 2.60 -2.02 16.68
N ARG A 49 1.96 -1.01 16.09
CA ARG A 49 0.51 -1.01 15.79
C ARG A 49 0.06 -2.11 14.82
N ARG A 50 0.96 -3.02 14.40
CA ARG A 50 0.70 -4.01 13.36
C ARG A 50 -0.09 -5.20 13.93
N ILE A 51 -1.04 -5.69 13.15
CA ILE A 51 -1.90 -6.82 13.52
C ILE A 51 -1.09 -8.12 13.34
N PRO A 52 -1.37 -9.19 14.11
CA PRO A 52 -0.86 -10.53 13.79
C PRO A 52 -1.24 -10.93 12.36
N THR A 53 -0.37 -11.72 11.70
CA THR A 53 -0.67 -12.23 10.36
C THR A 53 -1.86 -13.19 10.47
N GLU A 54 -2.94 -12.91 9.74
CA GLU A 54 -4.09 -13.82 9.65
C GLU A 54 -3.88 -14.82 8.50
N VAL A 55 -4.18 -16.09 8.73
CA VAL A 55 -4.13 -17.13 7.69
C VAL A 55 -5.54 -17.49 7.28
N VAL A 56 -5.80 -17.48 5.97
CA VAL A 56 -7.07 -17.85 5.37
C VAL A 56 -6.81 -19.00 4.40
N VAL A 57 -7.29 -20.19 4.73
CA VAL A 57 -7.24 -21.34 3.82
C VAL A 57 -8.40 -21.26 2.83
N HIS A 58 -8.07 -21.43 1.56
CA HIS A 58 -9.04 -21.54 0.48
C HIS A 58 -9.56 -22.97 0.42
N ALA A 59 -10.89 -23.12 0.56
CA ALA A 59 -11.59 -24.36 0.30
C ALA A 59 -12.25 -24.32 -1.08
N TYR A 60 -12.10 -25.40 -1.84
CA TYR A 60 -12.79 -25.56 -3.12
C TYR A 60 -14.31 -25.68 -2.91
N ARG A 61 -15.08 -25.68 -4.01
CA ARG A 61 -16.56 -25.69 -3.96
C ARG A 61 -17.15 -26.89 -3.23
N ASP A 62 -16.44 -28.01 -3.16
CA ASP A 62 -16.81 -29.21 -2.42
C ASP A 62 -16.53 -29.11 -0.91
N GLY A 63 -15.94 -28.00 -0.44
CA GLY A 63 -15.55 -27.78 0.94
C GLY A 63 -14.22 -28.42 1.30
N HIS A 64 -13.51 -29.01 0.32
CA HIS A 64 -12.18 -29.54 0.55
C HIS A 64 -11.15 -28.41 0.59
N ALA A 65 -10.45 -28.30 1.73
CA ALA A 65 -9.38 -27.33 1.96
C ALA A 65 -8.03 -28.08 2.05
N PRO A 66 -7.22 -28.11 0.97
CA PRO A 66 -5.97 -28.89 0.93
C PRO A 66 -5.00 -28.51 2.05
N GLY A 67 -4.91 -27.21 2.33
CA GLY A 67 -4.02 -26.64 3.33
C GLY A 67 -4.43 -26.89 4.78
N ARG A 68 -5.67 -27.34 5.04
CA ARG A 68 -6.20 -27.45 6.41
C ARG A 68 -5.37 -28.41 7.27
N ALA A 69 -5.12 -29.62 6.76
CA ALA A 69 -4.34 -30.62 7.48
C ALA A 69 -2.90 -30.14 7.78
N ARG A 70 -2.30 -29.39 6.85
CA ARG A 70 -0.96 -28.80 7.03
C ARG A 70 -0.98 -27.72 8.13
N LEU A 71 -1.98 -26.84 8.13
CA LEU A 71 -2.12 -25.79 9.13
C LEU A 71 -2.38 -26.35 10.54
N ASP A 72 -3.21 -27.38 10.64
CA ASP A 72 -3.50 -28.10 11.89
C ASP A 72 -2.23 -28.75 12.46
N ALA A 73 -1.44 -29.43 11.61
CA ALA A 73 -0.18 -30.04 12.01
C ALA A 73 0.86 -29.01 12.50
N LEU A 74 0.84 -27.80 11.95
CA LEU A 74 1.71 -26.69 12.38
C LEU A 74 1.16 -25.92 13.59
N GLY A 75 -0.07 -26.23 14.03
CA GLY A 75 -0.75 -25.49 15.10
C GLY A 75 -1.07 -24.04 14.74
N VAL A 76 -1.17 -23.71 13.45
CA VAL A 76 -1.39 -22.36 12.96
C VAL A 76 -2.89 -22.04 12.96
N PRO A 77 -3.34 -21.00 13.70
CA PRO A 77 -4.73 -20.59 13.68
C PRO A 77 -5.08 -20.04 12.30
N HIS A 78 -6.18 -20.50 11.74
CA HIS A 78 -6.62 -20.12 10.40
C HIS A 78 -8.14 -19.96 10.32
N LYS A 79 -8.57 -19.22 9.31
CA LYS A 79 -9.97 -19.15 8.87
C LYS A 79 -10.10 -19.87 7.54
N GLU A 80 -11.30 -20.31 7.21
CA GLU A 80 -11.58 -20.94 5.93
C GLU A 80 -12.52 -20.08 5.10
N VAL A 81 -12.23 -19.98 3.81
CA VAL A 81 -13.10 -19.35 2.82
C VAL A 81 -13.37 -20.35 1.70
N GLN A 82 -14.65 -20.71 1.54
CA GLN A 82 -15.11 -21.56 0.47
C GLN A 82 -15.54 -20.70 -0.71
N ALA A 83 -14.86 -20.85 -1.85
CA ALA A 83 -15.15 -20.08 -3.04
C ALA A 83 -14.78 -20.85 -4.32
N ALA A 84 -15.26 -20.35 -5.46
CA ALA A 84 -14.87 -20.87 -6.76
C ALA A 84 -13.78 -19.98 -7.37
N GLY A 85 -12.86 -20.57 -8.12
CA GLY A 85 -11.77 -19.87 -8.79
C GLY A 85 -10.42 -20.23 -8.19
N THR A 86 -9.41 -19.41 -8.48
CA THR A 86 -8.06 -19.55 -7.94
C THR A 86 -7.95 -18.88 -6.56
N SER A 87 -6.91 -19.18 -5.79
CA SER A 87 -6.61 -18.46 -4.54
C SER A 87 -6.51 -16.94 -4.76
N GLU A 88 -5.98 -16.51 -5.91
CA GLU A 88 -5.90 -15.08 -6.28
C GLU A 88 -7.29 -14.46 -6.41
N ASP A 89 -8.21 -15.17 -7.06
CA ASP A 89 -9.60 -14.72 -7.21
C ASP A 89 -10.29 -14.55 -5.86
N VAL A 90 -10.08 -15.51 -4.95
CA VAL A 90 -10.63 -15.44 -3.60
C VAL A 90 -10.04 -14.26 -2.83
N ALA A 91 -8.75 -13.94 -3.01
CA ALA A 91 -8.15 -12.75 -2.42
C ALA A 91 -8.79 -11.45 -2.93
N PHE A 92 -9.06 -11.34 -4.23
CA PHE A 92 -9.75 -10.18 -4.80
C PHE A 92 -11.16 -10.05 -4.27
N LEU A 93 -11.93 -11.14 -4.25
CA LEU A 93 -13.29 -11.15 -3.73
C LEU A 93 -13.32 -10.78 -2.24
N LEU A 94 -12.42 -11.36 -1.44
CA LEU A 94 -12.32 -11.07 -0.02
C LEU A 94 -11.99 -9.59 0.23
N ALA A 95 -11.01 -9.03 -0.49
CA ALA A 95 -10.65 -7.63 -0.36
C ALA A 95 -11.81 -6.71 -0.75
N HIS A 96 -12.49 -7.01 -1.85
CA HIS A 96 -13.67 -6.28 -2.31
C HIS A 96 -14.82 -6.35 -1.29
N GLU A 97 -15.15 -7.53 -0.77
CA GLU A 97 -16.20 -7.71 0.25
C GLU A 97 -15.87 -7.04 1.59
N LYS A 98 -14.58 -6.86 1.90
CA LYS A 98 -14.12 -6.10 3.08
C LYS A 98 -14.07 -4.59 2.84
N GLY A 99 -14.52 -4.10 1.68
CA GLY A 99 -14.63 -2.67 1.39
C GLY A 99 -13.30 -2.01 1.02
N ALA A 100 -12.39 -2.73 0.38
CA ALA A 100 -11.16 -2.13 -0.15
C ALA A 100 -11.51 -1.03 -1.18
N GLU A 101 -11.00 0.19 -0.97
CA GLU A 101 -11.15 1.29 -1.93
C GLU A 101 -10.29 1.08 -3.19
N THR A 102 -9.19 0.35 -3.07
CA THR A 102 -8.28 0.05 -4.18
C THR A 102 -7.53 -1.24 -3.88
N ILE A 103 -7.41 -2.11 -4.87
CA ILE A 103 -6.65 -3.35 -4.85
C ILE A 103 -5.48 -3.19 -5.81
N VAL A 104 -4.25 -3.35 -5.30
CA VAL A 104 -3.04 -3.34 -6.13
C VAL A 104 -2.55 -4.77 -6.31
N ALA A 105 -2.66 -5.29 -7.53
CA ALA A 105 -2.17 -6.61 -7.89
C ALA A 105 -0.67 -6.56 -8.23
N VAL A 106 0.14 -7.36 -7.53
CA VAL A 106 1.60 -7.48 -7.73
C VAL A 106 1.91 -8.92 -8.13
N GLY A 107 2.62 -9.12 -9.24
CA GLY A 107 2.98 -10.47 -9.71
C GLY A 107 1.80 -11.29 -10.25
N SER A 108 0.64 -10.66 -10.39
CA SER A 108 -0.56 -11.27 -10.99
C SER A 108 -0.36 -11.54 -12.47
N HIS A 109 -0.78 -12.73 -12.90
CA HIS A 109 -0.77 -13.17 -14.29
C HIS A 109 -2.17 -12.94 -14.84
N GLY A 110 -2.28 -12.12 -15.88
CA GLY A 110 -3.57 -11.52 -16.21
C GLY A 110 -3.62 -10.86 -17.56
N ASN A 111 -2.79 -11.34 -18.49
CA ASN A 111 -2.89 -10.92 -19.87
C ASN A 111 -3.87 -11.85 -20.62
N LEU A 112 -4.56 -11.32 -21.62
CA LEU A 112 -5.51 -12.08 -22.44
C LEU A 112 -4.84 -13.30 -23.10
N ARG A 113 -3.53 -13.22 -23.39
CA ARG A 113 -2.79 -14.33 -24.00
C ARG A 113 -2.64 -15.51 -23.04
N GLU A 114 -2.31 -15.30 -21.77
CA GLU A 114 -2.25 -16.32 -20.74
C GLU A 114 -3.64 -16.93 -20.46
N PHE A 115 -4.69 -16.12 -20.60
CA PHE A 115 -6.08 -16.57 -20.56
C PHE A 115 -6.47 -17.48 -21.72
N LEU A 116 -5.93 -17.22 -22.91
CA LEU A 116 -6.23 -17.98 -24.13
C LEU A 116 -5.29 -19.18 -24.33
N ASP A 117 -4.02 -19.07 -23.93
CA ASP A 117 -2.99 -20.10 -24.09
C ASP A 117 -3.16 -21.27 -23.10
N LYS A 118 -3.82 -21.04 -21.96
CA LYS A 118 -4.01 -22.05 -20.91
C LYS A 118 -5.48 -22.33 -20.71
N GLY A 119 -6.01 -23.35 -21.38
CA GLY A 119 -7.36 -23.91 -21.15
C GLY A 119 -7.53 -24.62 -19.81
N ARG A 120 -7.03 -24.05 -18.70
CA ARG A 120 -7.15 -24.63 -17.36
C ARG A 120 -8.55 -24.40 -16.77
N GLU A 121 -9.00 -25.37 -15.99
CA GLU A 121 -10.15 -25.20 -15.10
C GLU A 121 -9.90 -24.02 -14.16
N GLY A 122 -10.89 -23.13 -14.01
CA GLY A 122 -10.80 -21.93 -13.16
C GLY A 122 -10.62 -20.60 -13.90
N MET A 123 -10.23 -20.60 -15.19
CA MET A 123 -10.01 -19.35 -15.93
C MET A 123 -11.30 -18.54 -16.15
N ALA A 124 -12.43 -19.20 -16.44
CA ALA A 124 -13.71 -18.48 -16.59
C ALA A 124 -14.11 -17.73 -15.30
N SER A 125 -13.87 -18.33 -14.13
CA SER A 125 -14.09 -17.67 -12.83
C SER A 125 -13.13 -16.50 -12.63
N THR A 126 -11.85 -16.64 -12.98
CA THR A 126 -10.87 -15.54 -12.86
C THR A 126 -11.27 -14.33 -13.71
N PHE A 127 -11.78 -14.56 -14.93
CA PHE A 127 -12.27 -13.48 -15.78
C PHE A 127 -13.45 -12.74 -15.13
N LEU A 128 -14.44 -13.48 -14.62
CA LEU A 128 -15.62 -12.89 -13.97
C LEU A 128 -15.26 -12.14 -12.68
N VAL A 129 -14.33 -12.67 -11.88
CA VAL A 129 -13.87 -11.97 -10.67
C VAL A 129 -13.19 -10.67 -11.02
N ARG A 130 -12.32 -10.65 -12.04
CA ARG A 130 -11.69 -9.40 -12.51
C ARG A 130 -12.68 -8.39 -13.07
N LEU A 131 -13.76 -8.83 -13.71
CA LEU A 131 -14.86 -7.92 -14.08
C LEU A 131 -15.56 -7.35 -12.85
N ARG A 132 -15.81 -8.19 -11.83
CA ARG A 132 -16.48 -7.77 -10.60
C ARG A 132 -15.66 -6.75 -9.80
N VAL A 133 -14.35 -6.93 -9.69
CA VAL A 133 -13.47 -6.01 -8.91
C VAL A 133 -12.78 -4.96 -9.78
N GLY A 134 -13.04 -4.94 -11.10
CA GLY A 134 -12.25 -4.22 -12.08
C GLY A 134 -12.19 -2.70 -11.87
N GLU A 135 -13.22 -2.11 -11.27
CA GLU A 135 -13.27 -0.67 -10.96
C GLU A 135 -12.28 -0.25 -9.87
N ILE A 136 -11.90 -1.16 -8.97
CA ILE A 136 -10.96 -0.91 -7.87
C ILE A 136 -9.63 -1.65 -8.04
N LEU A 137 -9.49 -2.50 -9.07
CA LEU A 137 -8.31 -3.32 -9.31
C LEU A 137 -7.30 -2.62 -10.23
N MET A 138 -6.07 -2.43 -9.74
CA MET A 138 -4.96 -1.84 -10.49
C MET A 138 -3.73 -2.75 -10.48
N ASP A 139 -3.05 -2.86 -11.61
CA ASP A 139 -1.74 -3.54 -11.70
C ASP A 139 -0.64 -2.65 -11.10
N ALA A 140 0.24 -3.24 -10.29
CA ALA A 140 1.40 -2.57 -9.69
C ALA A 140 2.28 -1.83 -10.72
N LYS A 141 2.38 -2.34 -11.96
CA LYS A 141 3.07 -1.69 -13.08
C LYS A 141 2.45 -0.34 -13.45
N GLY A 142 1.15 -0.17 -13.22
CA GLY A 142 0.39 1.06 -13.46
C GLY A 142 0.39 2.04 -12.29
N VAL A 143 0.63 1.56 -11.06
CA VAL A 143 0.59 2.40 -9.85
C VAL A 143 1.56 3.57 -9.92
N SER A 144 2.77 3.37 -10.43
CA SER A 144 3.78 4.44 -10.56
C SER A 144 3.38 5.55 -11.54
N ARG A 145 2.44 5.28 -12.45
CA ARG A 145 1.95 6.28 -13.43
C ARG A 145 0.79 7.11 -12.88
N VAL A 146 0.04 6.56 -11.93
CA VAL A 146 -1.14 7.21 -11.33
C VAL A 146 -0.79 7.88 -10.01
N TYR A 147 0.20 7.35 -9.28
CA TYR A 147 0.65 7.92 -8.01
C TYR A 147 1.72 9.00 -8.24
N SER A 148 1.29 10.26 -8.15
CA SER A 148 2.22 11.38 -8.01
C SER A 148 2.58 11.57 -6.53
N PRO A 149 3.87 11.68 -6.16
CA PRO A 149 4.25 11.96 -4.78
C PRO A 149 3.63 13.29 -4.32
N ARG A 150 2.69 13.25 -3.37
CA ARG A 150 2.21 14.48 -2.72
C ARG A 150 3.27 14.93 -1.72
N ILE A 151 3.87 16.09 -1.97
CA ILE A 151 4.74 16.76 -0.99
C ILE A 151 3.90 17.00 0.26
N ARG A 152 4.31 16.41 1.39
CA ARG A 152 3.59 16.61 2.65
C ARG A 152 3.69 18.08 3.03
N THR A 153 2.59 18.72 3.41
CA THR A 153 2.56 20.16 3.74
C THR A 153 3.62 20.54 4.78
N ARG A 154 3.88 19.67 5.75
CA ARG A 154 4.95 19.85 6.74
C ARG A 154 6.33 19.97 6.10
N ASP A 155 6.61 19.16 5.09
CA ASP A 155 7.93 19.13 4.44
C ASP A 155 8.10 20.39 3.58
N ALA A 156 7.03 20.85 2.93
CA ALA A 156 7.00 22.15 2.25
C ALA A 156 7.23 23.32 3.22
N VAL A 157 6.56 23.32 4.38
CA VAL A 157 6.73 24.35 5.42
C VAL A 157 8.15 24.35 5.97
N LEU A 158 8.74 23.19 6.24
CA LEU A 158 10.12 23.09 6.72
C LEU A 158 11.12 23.59 5.67
N LEU A 159 10.88 23.31 4.39
CA LEU A 159 11.71 23.78 3.29
C LEU A 159 11.64 25.31 3.17
N VAL A 160 10.44 25.89 3.21
CA VAL A 160 10.23 27.34 3.19
C VAL A 160 10.87 27.98 4.43
N ALA A 161 10.66 27.43 5.62
CA ALA A 161 11.27 27.94 6.84
C ALA A 161 12.80 27.89 6.78
N GLY A 162 13.38 26.79 6.29
CA GLY A 162 14.83 26.66 6.09
C GLY A 162 15.37 27.70 5.11
N ALA A 163 14.67 27.93 4.00
CA ALA A 163 15.04 28.97 3.02
C ALA A 163 14.98 30.38 3.63
N LEU A 164 13.94 30.69 4.41
CA LEU A 164 13.80 31.98 5.10
C LEU A 164 14.89 32.18 6.15
N ILE A 165 15.23 31.15 6.93
CA ILE A 165 16.32 31.20 7.91
C ILE A 165 17.66 31.45 7.21
N ALA A 166 17.95 30.71 6.13
CA ALA A 166 19.17 30.89 5.36
C ALA A 166 19.28 32.31 4.79
N MET A 167 18.18 32.82 4.21
CA MET A 167 18.12 34.19 3.68
C MET A 167 18.31 35.24 4.77
N GLY A 168 17.66 35.06 5.93
CA GLY A 168 17.85 35.92 7.11
C GLY A 168 19.30 35.92 7.59
N LEU A 169 19.97 34.76 7.60
CA LEU A 169 21.37 34.64 7.98
C LEU A 169 22.29 35.38 7.01
N VAL A 170 22.05 35.25 5.69
CA VAL A 170 22.82 35.95 4.66
C VAL A 170 22.69 37.47 4.80
N ILE A 171 21.47 37.98 5.06
CA ILE A 171 21.22 39.41 5.31
C ILE A 171 21.90 39.85 6.62
N ALA A 172 21.87 39.01 7.66
CA ALA A 172 22.48 39.31 8.95
C ALA A 172 24.02 39.27 8.93
N VAL A 173 24.65 38.57 7.98
CA VAL A 173 26.10 38.56 7.82
C VAL A 173 26.56 39.65 6.85
N SER A 174 25.80 39.93 5.79
CA SER A 174 26.20 40.89 4.74
C SER A 174 25.76 42.33 5.05
N PRO A 175 26.69 43.28 5.29
CA PRO A 175 26.36 44.68 5.58
C PRO A 175 25.60 45.37 4.43
N SER A 176 26.01 45.12 3.18
CA SER A 176 25.41 45.73 2.00
C SER A 176 23.95 45.32 1.80
N LEU A 177 23.65 44.04 2.04
CA LEU A 177 22.28 43.51 1.97
C LEU A 177 21.41 44.07 3.10
N ARG A 178 21.97 44.20 4.31
CA ARG A 178 21.26 44.78 5.45
C ARG A 178 20.77 46.21 5.15
N LEU A 179 21.66 47.03 4.57
CA LEU A 179 21.35 48.41 4.20
C LEU A 179 20.25 48.49 3.14
N TYR A 180 20.34 47.61 2.13
CA TYR A 180 19.36 47.54 1.06
C TYR A 180 17.97 47.12 1.58
N VAL A 181 17.92 46.11 2.45
CA VAL A 181 16.67 45.64 3.08
C VAL A 181 16.05 46.70 3.98
N THR A 182 16.84 47.44 4.76
CA THR A 182 16.31 48.53 5.60
C THR A 182 15.70 49.66 4.78
N LEU A 183 16.35 50.07 3.69
CA LEU A 183 15.81 51.11 2.79
C LEU A 183 14.50 50.66 2.15
N LEU A 184 14.46 49.42 1.66
CA LEU A 184 13.28 48.85 1.02
C LEU A 184 12.10 48.73 2.00
N LEU A 185 12.37 48.35 3.26
CA LEU A 185 11.35 48.33 4.32
C LEU A 185 10.80 49.72 4.66
N GLU A 186 11.64 50.75 4.66
CA GLU A 186 11.21 52.13 4.89
C GLU A 186 10.32 52.64 3.76
N GLU A 187 10.67 52.36 2.51
CA GLU A 187 9.90 52.75 1.33
C GLU A 187 8.54 52.05 1.29
N VAL A 188 8.51 50.75 1.58
CA VAL A 188 7.25 49.99 1.73
C VAL A 188 6.39 50.55 2.87
N ARG A 189 7.02 50.91 4.00
CA ARG A 189 6.32 51.51 5.13
C ARG A 189 5.69 52.84 4.74
N GLN A 190 6.43 53.71 4.06
CA GLN A 190 5.94 54.99 3.57
C GLN A 190 4.77 54.80 2.60
N TRP A 191 4.92 53.90 1.63
CA TRP A 191 3.85 53.58 0.69
C TRP A 191 2.57 53.08 1.38
N PHE A 192 2.71 52.26 2.42
CA PHE A 192 1.57 51.78 3.22
C PHE A 192 0.88 52.90 4.01
N PHE A 193 1.63 53.88 4.50
CA PHE A 193 1.07 55.06 5.16
C PHE A 193 0.28 55.94 4.18
N GLU A 194 0.82 56.20 2.98
CA GLU A 194 0.13 56.99 1.96
C GLU A 194 -1.18 56.32 1.49
N LEU A 195 -1.16 55.00 1.30
CA LEU A 195 -2.36 54.22 0.99
C LEU A 195 -3.44 54.29 2.07
N ARG A 196 -3.02 54.39 3.33
CA ARG A 196 -3.93 54.50 4.47
C ARG A 196 -4.52 55.90 4.62
N GLU A 197 -3.84 56.94 4.13
CA GLU A 197 -4.39 58.31 4.10
C GLU A 197 -5.35 58.55 2.92
N LEU A 198 -5.27 57.72 1.86
CA LEU A 198 -6.13 57.80 0.69
C LEU A 198 -7.48 57.02 0.81
N LEU A 199 -7.65 56.22 1.87
CA LEU A 199 -8.80 55.33 2.13
C LEU A 199 -9.64 55.83 3.30
#